data_AF-A0A6S6TDD3-F1
#
_entry.id   AF-A0A6S6TDD3-F1
#
_cell.length_a   1.000
_cell.length_b   1.000
_cell.length_c   1.000
_cell.angle_alpha   90.00
_cell.angle_beta   90.00
_cell.angle_gamma   90.00
#
_symmetry.space_group_name_H-M   'P 1'
#
loop_
_entity.id
_entity.type
_entity.pdbx_description
1 polymer ?
#
loop_
_entity_poly.entity_id
_entity_poly.type
_entity_poly.pdbx_seq_one_letter_code
_entity_poly.pdbx_strand_id
1 'polypeptide(L)'
;MGKIIAREFIWLFVALIASIPLGIVFLWFFGTTNEIINLPEIRKNYIFWLYLIGYLTSFVGIYIIRFVSMALKTLTVEEEEEEEE
;
A
#
# COMPACT_ATOMS: atom_id res chain seq x y z
N MET A 1 12.21 19.68 10.61
CA MET A 1 12.07 18.25 10.95
C MET A 1 10.65 17.86 11.34
N GLY A 2 10.02 18.50 12.34
CA GLY A 2 8.66 18.11 12.79
C GLY A 2 7.56 18.10 11.70
N LYS A 3 7.55 19.07 10.78
CA LYS A 3 6.60 19.10 9.65
C LYS A 3 6.76 17.91 8.69
N ILE A 4 7.99 17.45 8.47
CA ILE A 4 8.29 16.31 7.59
C ILE A 4 7.79 15.02 8.24
N ILE A 5 8.07 14.85 9.54
CA ILE A 5 7.62 13.69 10.32
C ILE A 5 6.08 13.64 10.40
N ALA A 6 5.41 14.77 10.64
CA ALA A 6 3.95 14.84 10.68
C ALA A 6 3.33 14.48 9.32
N ARG A 7 3.90 14.96 8.21
CA ARG A 7 3.47 14.59 6.86
C ARG A 7 3.64 13.10 6.59
N GLU A 8 4.75 12.52 7.04
CA GLU A 8 5.03 11.09 6.86
C GLU A 8 4.08 10.22 7.70
N PHE A 9 3.75 10.68 8.91
CA PHE A 9 2.79 10.03 9.78
C PHE A 9 1.39 10.00 9.16
N ILE A 10 0.94 11.09 8.52
CA ILE A 10 -0.34 11.10 7.79
C ILE A 10 -0.32 10.08 6.66
N TRP A 11 0.77 10.03 5.89
CA TRP A 11 0.91 9.06 4.79
C TRP A 11 0.89 7.61 5.27
N LEU A 12 1.38 7.33 6.48
CA LEU A 12 1.28 6.02 7.10
C LEU A 12 -0.18 5.58 7.26
N PHE A 13 -1.04 6.45 7.80
CA PHE A 13 -2.47 6.13 7.90
C PHE A 13 -3.15 5.98 6.55
N VAL A 14 -2.82 6.86 5.59
CA VAL A 14 -3.36 6.75 4.22
C VAL A 14 -2.99 5.40 3.61
N ALA A 15 -1.73 4.97 3.74
CA ALA A 15 -1.27 3.69 3.24
C ALA A 15 -1.94 2.52 3.96
N LEU A 16 -2.10 2.56 5.29
CA LEU A 16 -2.82 1.53 6.04
C LEU A 16 -4.27 1.39 5.55
N ILE A 17 -5.00 2.51 5.45
CA ILE A 17 -6.40 2.51 5.01
C ILE A 17 -6.52 2.02 3.56
N ALA A 18 -5.65 2.50 2.66
CA ALA A 18 -5.64 2.08 1.26
C ALA A 18 -5.26 0.60 1.07
N SER A 19 -4.50 0.03 2.01
CA SER A 19 -4.09 -1.38 1.95
C SER A 19 -5.24 -2.35 2.26
N ILE A 20 -6.28 -1.92 2.96
CA ILE A 20 -7.46 -2.75 3.29
C ILE A 20 -8.14 -3.30 2.02
N PRO A 21 -8.63 -2.45 1.09
CA PRO A 21 -9.23 -2.95 -0.15
C PRO A 21 -8.21 -3.66 -1.03
N LEU A 22 -6.93 -3.26 -1.03
CA LEU A 22 -5.89 -3.95 -1.80
C LEU A 22 -5.61 -5.36 -1.28
N GLY A 23 -5.73 -5.62 0.03
CA GLY A 23 -5.66 -6.98 0.58
C GLY A 23 -6.79 -7.89 0.07
N ILE A 24 -7.98 -7.32 -0.17
CA ILE A 24 -9.10 -8.06 -0.78
C ILE A 24 -8.80 -8.36 -2.25
N VAL A 25 -8.29 -7.37 -3.00
CA VAL A 25 -7.83 -7.57 -4.39
C VAL A 25 -6.72 -8.63 -4.44
N PHE A 26 -5.82 -8.66 -3.47
CA PHE A 26 -4.80 -9.70 -3.33
C PHE A 26 -5.43 -11.09 -3.17
N LEU A 27 -6.42 -11.26 -2.28
CA LEU A 27 -7.14 -12.53 -2.15
C LEU A 27 -7.85 -12.96 -3.44
N TRP A 28 -8.32 -12.00 -4.24
CA TRP A 28 -8.93 -12.26 -5.53
C TRP A 28 -7.95 -12.88 -6.53
N PHE A 29 -6.67 -12.45 -6.54
CA PHE A 29 -5.63 -13.10 -7.36
C PHE A 29 -5.42 -14.59 -7.02
N PHE A 30 -5.63 -14.97 -5.76
CA PHE A 30 -5.52 -16.36 -5.32
C PHE A 30 -6.84 -17.14 -5.40
N GLY A 31 -7.87 -16.59 -6.07
CA GLY A 31 -9.15 -17.26 -6.30
C GLY A 31 -9.92 -17.60 -5.01
N THR A 32 -9.57 -16.95 -3.90
CA THR A 32 -10.07 -17.29 -2.55
C THR A 32 -11.42 -16.63 -2.24
N THR A 33 -12.00 -15.91 -3.20
CA THR A 33 -13.24 -15.13 -3.07
C THR A 33 -14.51 -15.96 -3.30
N ASN A 34 -14.40 -17.20 -3.79
CA ASN A 34 -15.55 -18.04 -4.13
C ASN A 34 -15.96 -18.95 -2.96
N GLU A 35 -17.22 -18.81 -2.53
CA GLU A 35 -17.98 -19.66 -1.59
C GLU A 35 -17.48 -19.69 -0.13
N ILE A 36 -17.95 -18.71 0.65
CA ILE A 36 -17.62 -18.54 2.09
C ILE A 36 -18.61 -19.29 3.01
N ILE A 37 -19.66 -19.90 2.44
CA ILE A 37 -20.74 -20.53 3.21
C ILE A 37 -20.23 -21.88 3.75
N ASN A 38 -20.08 -21.99 5.07
CA ASN A 38 -19.62 -23.18 5.80
C ASN A 38 -18.17 -23.65 5.51
N LEU A 39 -17.21 -22.72 5.43
CA LEU A 39 -15.80 -23.10 5.42
C LEU A 39 -15.38 -23.72 6.78
N PRO A 40 -14.65 -24.86 6.78
CA PRO A 40 -14.04 -25.39 7.99
C PRO A 40 -13.06 -24.37 8.59
N GLU A 41 -12.93 -24.36 9.91
CA GLU A 41 -12.19 -23.35 10.67
C GLU A 41 -10.73 -23.20 10.21
N ILE A 42 -10.08 -24.31 9.85
CA ILE A 42 -8.73 -24.35 9.27
C ILE A 42 -8.63 -23.48 8.01
N ARG A 43 -9.62 -23.55 7.13
CA ARG A 43 -9.65 -22.79 5.89
C ARG A 43 -9.91 -21.31 6.17
N LYS A 44 -10.77 -20.97 7.13
CA LYS A 44 -10.99 -19.57 7.55
C LYS A 44 -9.69 -18.93 8.05
N ASN A 45 -8.95 -19.66 8.90
CA ASN A 45 -7.67 -19.17 9.41
C ASN A 45 -6.65 -18.97 8.28
N TYR A 46 -6.57 -19.92 7.34
CA TYR A 46 -5.70 -19.79 6.17
C TYR A 46 -6.02 -18.54 5.33
N ILE A 47 -7.30 -18.28 5.04
CA ILE A 47 -7.73 -17.09 4.28
C ILE A 47 -7.38 -15.80 5.03
N PHE A 48 -7.57 -15.79 6.35
CA PHE A 48 -7.20 -14.64 7.18
C PHE A 48 -5.68 -14.35 7.14
N TRP A 49 -4.84 -15.39 7.27
CA TRP A 49 -3.39 -15.23 7.14
C TRP A 49 -2.98 -14.76 5.75
N LEU A 50 -3.61 -15.31 4.70
CA LEU A 50 -3.35 -14.91 3.33
C LEU A 50 -3.75 -13.44 3.08
N TYR A 51 -4.88 -13.02 3.65
CA TYR A 51 -5.31 -11.62 3.63
C TYR A 51 -4.31 -10.72 4.35
N LEU A 52 -3.85 -11.12 5.54
CA LEU A 52 -2.91 -10.34 6.33
C LEU A 52 -1.58 -10.16 5.60
N ILE A 53 -1.09 -11.20 4.93
CA ILE A 53 0.09 -11.13 4.06
C ILE A 53 -0.19 -10.16 2.90
N GLY A 54 -1.31 -10.33 2.19
CA GLY A 54 -1.69 -9.45 1.08
C GLY A 54 -1.81 -7.98 1.49
N TYR A 55 -2.37 -7.71 2.66
CA TYR A 55 -2.49 -6.39 3.26
C TYR A 55 -1.11 -5.78 3.52
N LEU A 56 -0.20 -6.52 4.16
CA LEU A 56 1.16 -6.05 4.45
C LEU A 56 1.97 -5.85 3.16
N THR A 57 1.86 -6.76 2.20
CA THR A 57 2.48 -6.62 0.87
C THR A 57 1.97 -5.38 0.15
N SER A 58 0.66 -5.12 0.20
CA SER A 58 0.06 -3.92 -0.40
C SER A 58 0.56 -2.64 0.28
N PHE A 59 0.64 -2.64 1.61
CA PHE A 59 1.17 -1.52 2.38
C PHE A 59 2.61 -1.18 1.98
N VAL A 60 3.49 -2.19 1.93
CA VAL A 60 4.88 -2.01 1.48
C VAL A 60 4.93 -1.55 0.03
N GLY A 61 4.08 -2.12 -0.85
CA GLY A 61 3.98 -1.73 -2.25
C GLY A 61 3.64 -0.25 -2.45
N ILE A 62 2.69 0.30 -1.69
CA ILE A 62 2.34 1.72 -1.72
C ILE A 62 3.58 2.59 -1.42
N TYR A 63 4.36 2.22 -0.41
CA TYR A 63 5.57 2.95 -0.04
C TYR A 63 6.66 2.84 -1.09
N ILE A 64 6.84 1.68 -1.73
CA ILE A 64 7.77 1.50 -2.84
C ILE A 64 7.38 2.41 -4.01
N ILE A 65 6.11 2.40 -4.44
CA ILE A 65 5.62 3.25 -5.54
C ILE A 65 5.83 4.73 -5.21
N ARG A 66 5.57 5.13 -3.97
CA ARG A 66 5.77 6.51 -3.52
C ARG A 66 7.25 6.88 -3.54
N PHE A 67 8.14 6.00 -3.08
CA PHE A 67 9.59 6.21 -3.13
C PHE A 67 10.07 6.37 -4.57
N VAL A 68 9.64 5.48 -5.48
CA VAL A 68 9.94 5.56 -6.91
C VAL A 68 9.41 6.87 -7.50
N SER A 69 8.19 7.28 -7.16
CA SER A 69 7.61 8.54 -7.64
C SER A 69 8.40 9.76 -7.18
N MET A 70 8.94 9.74 -5.95
CA MET A 70 9.82 10.81 -5.46
C MET A 70 11.15 10.80 -6.20
N ALA A 71 11.77 9.63 -6.39
CA ALA A 71 13.01 9.49 -7.14
C ALA A 71 12.86 9.99 -8.60
N LEU A 72 11.76 9.62 -9.27
CA LEU A 72 11.45 10.10 -10.62
C LEU A 72 11.29 11.62 -10.65
N LYS A 73 10.55 12.22 -9.71
CA LYS A 73 10.45 13.68 -9.62
C LYS A 73 11.80 14.34 -9.41
N THR A 74 12.67 13.78 -8.58
CA THR A 74 14.02 14.34 -8.37
C THR A 74 14.91 14.22 -9.61
N LEU A 75 14.74 13.18 -10.43
CA LEU A 75 15.59 12.92 -11.59
C LEU A 75 15.06 13.48 -12.91
N THR A 76 13.77 13.84 -12.99
CA THR A 76 13.09 14.28 -14.23
C THR A 76 12.56 15.71 -14.15
N VAL A 77 12.65 16.38 -13.01
CA VAL A 77 12.45 17.84 -12.96
C VAL A 77 13.73 18.47 -13.52
N GLU A 78 13.68 18.87 -14.80
CA GLU A 78 14.62 19.83 -15.37
C GLU A 78 14.53 21.15 -14.58
N GLU A 79 15.69 21.78 -14.38
CA GLU A 79 15.85 23.07 -13.71
C GLU A 79 14.97 24.15 -14.35
N GLU A 80 13.78 24.41 -13.79
CA GLU A 80 13.02 25.65 -14.03
C GLU A 80 12.85 26.41 -12.70
N GLU A 81 13.95 26.72 -12.01
CA GLU A 81 14.02 27.77 -10.98
C GLU A 81 15.43 28.43 -10.97
N GLU A 82 15.87 28.95 -12.13
CA GLU A 82 16.84 30.05 -12.21
C GLU A 82 16.26 31.11 -13.14
N GLU A 83 15.23 31.84 -12.72
CA GLU A 83 14.88 33.19 -13.20
C GLU A 83 13.64 33.66 -12.44
N GLU A 84 13.86 34.31 -11.29
CA GLU A 84 13.09 35.47 -10.80
C GLU A 84 13.83 35.99 -9.56
N GLU A 85 14.84 36.84 -9.82
CA GLU A 85 15.46 37.77 -8.86
C GLU A 85 14.43 38.72 -8.23
#